data_AF-A0A2N2ST55-F1
#
_entry.id   AF-A0A2N2ST55-F1
#
_cell.length_a   1.000
_cell.length_b   1.000
_cell.length_c   1.000
_cell.angle_alpha   90.00
_cell.angle_beta   90.00
_cell.angle_gamma   90.00
#
_symmetry.space_group_name_H-M   'P 1'
#
loop_
_entity.id
_entity.type
_entity.pdbx_description
1 polymer ?
#
loop_
_entity_poly.entity_id
_entity_poly.type
_entity_poly.pdbx_seq_one_letter_code
_entity_poly.pdbx_strand_id
1 'polypeptide(L)'
;MILILGAGGKWLAGVGEDHKHRPRLRHTPGNPLIGGEPQDHRVQPNPLVAQVERMLLAMLEPLEAHPEDIREIAVAGNTAMAASFIGSDLLPLASAPYEGVSNEATYASAETVGLSRFPLATCYVLPGISAFVGPDVVAGLLATAPDASAGPVLFLDLGTNGELALVTESGVTATSAAAGHEVPNAIPPASTFGQEMLSSRISM
;
A
#
# COMPACT_ATOMS: atom_id res chain seq x y z
N MET A 1 -3.20 1.96 5.14
CA MET A 1 -2.11 0.97 5.14
C MET A 1 -2.54 -0.21 6.00
N ILE A 2 -2.55 -1.41 5.42
CA ILE A 2 -2.78 -2.71 6.03
C ILE A 2 -1.42 -3.38 6.26
N LEU A 3 -1.24 -3.94 7.44
CA LEU A 3 -0.03 -4.66 7.86
C LEU A 3 -0.42 -6.03 8.41
N ILE A 4 0.28 -7.08 8.00
CA ILE A 4 0.06 -8.45 8.49
C ILE A 4 1.39 -9.03 8.95
N LEU A 5 1.41 -9.59 10.16
CA LEU A 5 2.60 -10.15 10.78
C LEU A 5 2.65 -11.68 10.66
N GLY A 6 3.79 -12.20 10.22
CA GLY A 6 4.06 -13.63 10.11
C GLY A 6 5.25 -14.09 10.97
N ALA A 7 5.08 -15.21 11.67
CA ALA A 7 6.14 -15.91 12.39
C ALA A 7 6.16 -17.39 11.99
N GLY A 8 7.26 -17.84 11.38
CA GLY A 8 7.46 -19.26 11.05
C GLY A 8 6.35 -19.90 10.21
N GLY A 9 5.81 -19.17 9.24
CA GLY A 9 4.72 -19.64 8.36
C GLY A 9 3.31 -19.54 8.94
N LYS A 10 3.13 -18.90 10.10
CA LYS A 10 1.82 -18.60 10.68
C LYS A 10 1.57 -17.09 10.73
N TRP A 11 0.40 -16.66 10.29
CA TRP A 11 -0.07 -15.29 10.47
C TRP A 11 -0.52 -15.08 11.92
N LEU A 12 0.00 -14.03 12.55
CA LEU A 12 -0.24 -13.72 13.96
C LEU A 12 -1.38 -12.71 14.12
N ALA A 13 -1.36 -11.61 13.35
CA ALA A 13 -2.37 -10.56 13.40
C ALA A 13 -2.29 -9.65 12.16
N GLY A 14 -3.36 -8.87 11.96
CA GLY A 14 -3.42 -7.79 10.96
C GLY A 14 -3.97 -6.50 11.56
N VAL A 15 -3.49 -5.35 11.09
CA VAL A 15 -4.03 -4.02 11.41
C VAL A 15 -4.18 -3.20 10.14
N GLY A 16 -5.21 -2.35 10.10
CA GLY A 16 -5.37 -1.33 9.07
C GLY A 16 -5.55 0.04 9.72
N GLU A 17 -4.87 1.06 9.20
CA GLU A 17 -5.12 2.46 9.58
C GLU A 17 -5.20 3.33 8.33
N ASP A 18 -6.18 4.24 8.32
CA ASP A 18 -6.29 5.29 7.31
C ASP A 18 -5.50 6.52 7.78
N HIS A 19 -4.47 6.89 7.01
CA HIS A 19 -3.53 7.89 7.42
C HIS A 19 -3.95 9.27 6.92
N LYS A 20 -4.46 10.13 7.82
CA LYS A 20 -4.93 11.50 7.49
C LYS A 20 -3.83 12.42 6.95
N HIS A 21 -2.56 12.11 7.19
CA HIS A 21 -1.42 12.85 6.65
C HIS A 21 -0.89 12.16 5.40
N ARG A 22 -1.22 12.73 4.23
CA ARG A 22 -0.65 12.29 2.94
C ARG A 22 0.88 12.49 2.97
N PRO A 23 1.68 11.52 2.49
CA PRO A 23 3.11 11.71 2.36
C PRO A 23 3.36 12.92 1.46
N ARG A 24 4.30 13.78 1.85
CA ARG A 24 4.61 14.98 1.08
C ARG A 24 5.27 14.55 -0.23
N LEU A 25 4.65 14.89 -1.35
CA LEU A 25 5.22 14.73 -2.69
C LEU A 25 6.41 15.68 -2.83
N ARG A 26 7.59 15.19 -2.45
CA ARG A 26 8.87 15.89 -2.51
C ARG A 26 9.90 14.88 -2.97
N HIS A 27 10.94 15.40 -3.60
CA HIS A 27 12.11 14.60 -3.90
C HIS A 27 12.62 13.94 -2.62
N THR A 28 12.47 12.62 -2.54
CA THR A 28 13.03 11.82 -1.46
C THR A 28 14.36 11.28 -1.99
N PRO A 29 15.48 11.41 -1.27
CA PRO A 29 16.72 10.76 -1.68
C PRO A 29 16.42 9.26 -1.92
N GLY A 30 16.63 8.80 -3.15
CA GLY A 30 16.17 7.48 -3.57
C GLY A 30 16.75 6.37 -2.70
N ASN A 31 15.91 5.44 -2.25
CA ASN A 31 16.37 4.22 -1.61
C ASN A 31 17.06 3.33 -2.66
N PRO A 32 18.30 2.82 -2.42
CA PRO A 32 19.01 1.93 -3.34
C PRO A 32 18.26 0.63 -3.70
N LEU A 33 17.17 0.30 -3.00
CA LEU A 33 16.26 -0.81 -3.36
C LEU A 33 15.66 -0.68 -4.78
N ILE A 34 15.64 0.52 -5.37
CA ILE A 34 15.09 0.77 -6.72
C ILE A 34 16.16 1.33 -7.67
N GLY A 35 17.33 0.68 -7.71
CA GLY A 35 18.36 0.96 -8.73
C GLY A 35 19.02 2.34 -8.66
N GLY A 36 18.92 3.02 -7.51
CA GLY A 36 19.61 4.29 -7.25
C GLY A 36 21.07 4.08 -6.84
N GLU A 37 21.94 5.02 -7.25
CA GLU A 37 23.34 5.09 -6.81
C GLU A 37 23.45 5.05 -5.27
N PRO A 38 24.40 4.28 -4.69
CA PRO A 38 24.57 4.20 -3.25
C PRO A 38 25.01 5.56 -2.69
N GLN A 39 24.13 6.20 -1.91
CA GLN A 39 24.42 7.46 -1.23
C GLN A 39 24.41 7.32 0.29
N ASP A 40 25.06 8.29 0.95
CA ASP A 40 25.34 8.37 2.39
C ASP A 40 24.12 8.01 3.27
N HIS A 41 24.33 7.01 4.13
CA HIS A 41 23.34 6.10 4.73
C HIS A 41 22.60 6.66 5.95
N ARG A 42 22.38 7.97 5.97
CA ARG A 42 21.42 8.54 6.93
C ARG A 42 20.04 8.44 6.31
N VAL A 43 19.39 7.29 6.50
CA VAL A 43 17.94 7.15 6.32
C VAL A 43 17.31 8.34 7.04
N GLN A 44 16.76 9.30 6.28
CA GLN A 44 16.00 10.37 6.92
C GLN A 44 14.87 9.69 7.68
N PRO A 45 14.63 10.07 8.95
CA PRO A 45 13.59 9.44 9.75
C PRO A 45 12.25 9.60 9.03
N ASN A 46 11.73 8.49 8.52
CA ASN A 46 10.46 8.45 7.82
C ASN A 46 9.35 8.38 8.87
N PRO A 47 8.53 9.43 9.05
CA PRO A 47 7.50 9.46 10.08
C PRO A 47 6.45 8.36 9.87
N LEU A 48 6.21 7.94 8.62
CA LEU A 48 5.36 6.81 8.30
C LEU A 48 5.92 5.52 8.87
N VAL A 49 7.21 5.23 8.64
CA VAL A 49 7.86 4.02 9.16
C VAL A 49 7.85 4.00 10.68
N ALA A 50 8.12 5.14 11.33
CA ALA A 50 8.06 5.25 12.78
C ALA A 50 6.63 4.99 13.32
N GLN A 51 5.60 5.41 12.61
CA GLN A 51 4.21 5.08 12.97
C GLN A 51 3.90 3.61 12.76
N VAL A 52 4.26 3.05 11.61
CA VAL A 52 4.09 1.62 11.32
C VAL A 52 4.76 0.79 12.42
N GLU A 53 6.00 1.11 12.81
CA GLU A 53 6.69 0.40 13.88
C GLU A 53 5.91 0.44 15.20
N ARG A 54 5.35 1.60 15.58
CA ARG A 54 4.51 1.72 16.78
C ARG A 54 3.24 0.88 16.68
N MET A 55 2.58 0.86 15.52
CA MET A 55 1.37 0.06 15.31
C MET A 55 1.68 -1.44 15.42
N LEU A 56 2.75 -1.89 14.78
CA LEU A 56 3.18 -3.29 14.84
C LEU A 56 3.50 -3.72 16.27
N LEU A 57 4.20 -2.88 17.04
CA LEU A 57 4.46 -3.15 18.46
C LEU A 57 3.18 -3.25 19.28
N ALA A 58 2.20 -2.37 19.05
CA ALA A 58 0.91 -2.41 19.72
C ALA A 58 0.10 -3.68 19.37
N MET A 59 0.25 -4.22 18.15
CA MET A 59 -0.37 -5.49 17.76
C MET A 59 0.21 -6.70 18.47
N LEU A 60 1.52 -6.66 18.81
CA LEU A 60 2.18 -7.76 19.49
C LEU A 60 1.84 -7.84 20.99
N GLU A 61 1.52 -6.70 21.61
CA GLU A 61 1.21 -6.59 23.04
C GLU A 61 0.16 -7.62 23.52
N PRO A 62 -1.03 -7.77 22.90
CA PRO A 62 -2.01 -8.77 23.32
C PRO A 62 -1.68 -10.21 22.93
N LEU A 63 -0.66 -10.43 22.08
CA LEU A 63 -0.30 -11.75 21.56
C LEU A 63 0.85 -12.42 22.33
N GLU A 64 1.42 -11.73 23.32
CA GLU A 64 2.62 -12.15 24.06
C GLU A 64 3.78 -12.55 23.12
N ALA A 65 3.85 -11.94 21.93
CA ALA A 65 4.85 -12.19 20.92
C ALA A 65 5.91 -11.07 20.94
N HIS A 66 7.15 -11.43 20.59
CA HIS A 66 8.25 -10.48 20.56
C HIS A 66 8.57 -10.07 19.10
N PRO A 67 9.08 -8.85 18.87
CA PRO A 67 9.49 -8.43 17.53
C PRO A 67 10.51 -9.37 16.86
N GLU A 68 11.35 -10.04 17.65
CA GLU A 68 12.32 -11.04 17.20
C GLU A 68 11.66 -12.35 16.69
N ASP A 69 10.41 -12.60 17.04
CA ASP A 69 9.65 -13.75 16.53
C ASP A 69 9.14 -13.52 15.10
N ILE A 70 9.08 -12.26 14.67
CA ILE A 70 8.52 -11.86 13.37
C ILE A 70 9.56 -12.06 12.27
N ARG A 71 9.14 -12.79 11.23
CA ARG A 71 9.96 -13.09 10.05
C ARG A 71 9.48 -12.38 8.81
N GLU A 72 8.19 -12.11 8.72
CA GLU A 72 7.58 -11.47 7.57
C GLU A 72 6.57 -10.41 8.01
N ILE A 73 6.57 -9.29 7.30
CA ILE A 73 5.61 -8.21 7.46
C ILE A 73 5.03 -7.95 6.07
N ALA A 74 3.79 -8.35 5.82
CA ALA A 74 3.10 -8.00 4.59
C ALA A 74 2.55 -6.57 4.70
N VAL A 75 2.75 -5.76 3.67
CA VAL A 75 2.43 -4.33 3.65
C VAL A 75 1.59 -4.03 2.41
N ALA A 76 0.42 -3.44 2.64
CA ALA A 76 -0.46 -2.98 1.58
C ALA A 76 -1.00 -1.59 1.89
N GLY A 77 -1.01 -0.69 0.93
CA GLY A 77 -1.57 0.65 1.06
C GLY A 77 -1.56 1.29 -0.31
N ASN A 78 -2.26 2.42 -0.46
CA ASN A 78 -2.26 3.10 -1.75
C ASN A 78 -0.83 3.36 -2.25
N THR A 79 -0.69 3.53 -3.56
CA THR A 79 0.61 3.58 -4.24
C THR A 79 1.57 4.58 -3.61
N ALA A 80 1.10 5.76 -3.21
CA ALA A 80 1.91 6.77 -2.53
C ALA A 80 2.42 6.31 -1.15
N MET A 81 1.56 5.65 -0.37
CA MET A 81 1.92 5.14 0.97
C MET A 81 2.90 3.96 0.88
N ALA A 82 2.65 3.01 -0.02
CA ALA A 82 3.53 1.87 -0.24
C ALA A 82 4.92 2.30 -0.73
N ALA A 83 4.97 3.23 -1.69
CA ALA A 83 6.21 3.80 -2.19
C ALA A 83 6.94 4.63 -1.12
N SER A 84 6.21 5.41 -0.33
CA SER A 84 6.80 6.18 0.77
C SER A 84 7.40 5.26 1.83
N PHE A 85 6.73 4.14 2.13
CA PHE A 85 7.20 3.17 3.11
C PHE A 85 8.56 2.59 2.74
N ILE A 86 8.78 2.24 1.47
CA ILE A 86 10.08 1.74 0.99
C ILE A 86 11.07 2.85 0.60
N GLY A 87 10.74 4.13 0.82
CA GLY A 87 11.63 5.26 0.54
C GLY A 87 11.83 5.56 -0.95
N SER A 88 10.84 5.27 -1.80
CA SER A 88 10.84 5.67 -3.21
C SER A 88 10.68 7.18 -3.37
N ASP A 89 11.16 7.71 -4.50
CA ASP A 89 10.81 9.08 -4.90
C ASP A 89 9.33 9.15 -5.29
N LEU A 90 8.59 10.03 -4.62
CA LEU A 90 7.15 10.23 -4.85
C LEU A 90 6.86 11.33 -5.85
N LEU A 91 7.87 12.10 -6.26
CA LEU A 91 7.71 13.17 -7.24
C LEU A 91 7.03 12.72 -8.54
N PRO A 92 7.29 11.50 -9.08
CA PRO A 92 6.62 11.05 -10.30
C PRO A 92 5.09 10.91 -10.16
N LEU A 93 4.57 10.69 -8.94
CA LEU A 93 3.12 10.67 -8.68
C LEU A 93 2.47 12.07 -8.67
N ALA A 94 3.27 13.14 -8.70
CA ALA A 94 2.77 14.52 -8.60
C ALA A 94 2.36 15.13 -9.96
N SER A 95 2.75 14.52 -11.07
CA SER A 95 2.51 15.09 -12.41
C SER A 95 2.29 14.02 -13.46
N ALA A 96 1.40 14.31 -14.43
CA ALA A 96 1.18 13.45 -15.59
C ALA A 96 2.52 13.13 -16.31
N PRO A 97 2.72 11.88 -16.76
CA PRO A 97 1.75 10.79 -16.87
C PRO A 97 1.50 10.00 -15.57
N TYR A 98 1.98 10.47 -14.41
CA TYR A 98 1.84 9.80 -13.10
C TYR A 98 2.60 8.47 -13.02
N GLU A 99 3.57 8.26 -13.90
CA GLU A 99 4.40 7.07 -13.98
C GLU A 99 5.75 7.28 -13.28
N GLY A 100 6.40 6.21 -12.83
CA GLY A 100 7.75 6.24 -12.27
C GLY A 100 7.88 5.64 -10.87
N VAL A 101 6.77 5.28 -10.24
CA VAL A 101 6.76 4.42 -9.06
C VAL A 101 6.44 2.99 -9.50
N SER A 102 7.21 2.02 -9.01
CA SER A 102 6.99 0.62 -9.32
C SER A 102 5.67 0.11 -8.74
N ASN A 103 4.91 -0.63 -9.55
CA ASN A 103 3.74 -1.40 -9.12
C ASN A 103 4.08 -2.87 -8.87
N GLU A 104 5.36 -3.26 -8.97
CA GLU A 104 5.79 -4.63 -8.73
C GLU A 104 5.85 -4.94 -7.24
N ALA A 105 5.64 -6.22 -6.91
CA ALA A 105 5.82 -6.70 -5.55
C ALA A 105 7.29 -6.51 -5.12
N THR A 106 7.49 -5.97 -3.92
CA THR A 106 8.84 -5.59 -3.45
C THR A 106 9.14 -6.29 -2.13
N TYR A 107 10.34 -6.88 -2.04
CA TYR A 107 10.89 -7.39 -0.79
C TYR A 107 11.98 -6.45 -0.28
N ALA A 108 11.91 -6.09 1.00
CA ALA A 108 12.89 -5.25 1.66
C ALA A 108 13.16 -5.76 3.08
N SER A 109 14.40 -5.72 3.55
CA SER A 109 14.65 -6.00 4.96
C SER A 109 14.00 -4.92 5.83
N ALA A 110 13.47 -5.29 7.00
CA ALA A 110 12.91 -4.35 7.95
C ALA A 110 13.94 -3.27 8.36
N GLU A 111 15.21 -3.65 8.50
CA GLU A 111 16.32 -2.72 8.78
C GLU A 111 16.47 -1.65 7.69
N THR A 112 16.49 -2.05 6.41
CA THR A 112 16.62 -1.11 5.28
C THR A 112 15.43 -0.15 5.18
N VAL A 113 14.24 -0.60 5.56
CA VAL A 113 13.04 0.25 5.63
C VAL A 113 13.09 1.22 6.81
N GLY A 114 13.83 0.89 7.87
CA GLY A 114 13.91 1.66 9.11
C GLY A 114 13.04 1.12 10.25
N LEU A 115 12.51 -0.10 10.13
CA LEU A 115 11.83 -0.84 11.21
C LEU A 115 12.85 -1.54 12.12
N SER A 116 13.65 -0.72 12.81
CA SER A 116 14.76 -1.16 13.68
C SER A 116 14.37 -2.16 14.77
N ARG A 117 13.10 -2.15 15.21
CA ARG A 117 12.58 -3.04 16.25
C ARG A 117 12.31 -4.45 15.74
N PHE A 118 12.28 -4.69 14.42
CA PHE A 118 11.97 -5.97 13.79
C PHE A 118 13.19 -6.51 13.01
N PRO A 119 14.34 -6.76 13.65
CA PRO A 119 15.62 -6.98 12.96
C PRO A 119 15.68 -8.26 12.11
N LEU A 120 14.77 -9.21 12.35
CA LEU A 120 14.72 -10.50 11.63
C LEU A 120 13.62 -10.56 10.57
N ALA A 121 12.88 -9.47 10.39
CA ALA A 121 11.74 -9.42 9.49
C ALA A 121 12.12 -8.97 8.07
N THR A 122 11.45 -9.56 7.09
CA THR A 122 11.39 -9.06 5.71
C THR A 122 10.03 -8.45 5.46
N CYS A 123 10.01 -7.21 4.99
CA CYS A 123 8.83 -6.53 4.51
C CYS A 123 8.51 -7.00 3.09
N TYR A 124 7.32 -7.53 2.89
CA TYR A 124 6.75 -7.83 1.60
C TYR A 124 5.68 -6.79 1.26
N VAL A 125 5.99 -5.89 0.33
CA VAL A 125 5.04 -4.90 -0.18
C VAL A 125 4.30 -5.53 -1.36
N LEU A 126 2.98 -5.60 -1.24
CA LEU A 126 2.12 -6.15 -2.29
C LEU A 126 2.27 -5.32 -3.58
N PRO A 127 2.03 -5.93 -4.76
CA PRO A 127 2.03 -5.19 -6.01
C PRO A 127 0.86 -4.21 -6.05
N GLY A 128 1.05 -3.10 -6.76
CA GLY A 128 0.00 -2.15 -7.13
C GLY A 128 -0.58 -2.49 -8.51
N ILE A 129 -1.59 -1.72 -8.92
CA ILE A 129 -2.18 -1.80 -10.27
C ILE A 129 -1.76 -0.58 -11.10
N SER A 130 -1.78 0.61 -10.49
CA SER A 130 -1.41 1.86 -11.13
C SER A 130 -0.98 2.91 -10.10
N ALA A 131 -0.68 4.13 -10.56
CA ALA A 131 -0.41 5.28 -9.71
C ALA A 131 -1.56 5.61 -8.72
N PHE A 132 -2.79 5.24 -9.07
CA PHE A 132 -4.00 5.59 -8.33
C PHE A 132 -4.71 4.38 -7.71
N VAL A 133 -4.39 3.17 -8.15
CA VAL A 133 -4.95 1.93 -7.62
C VAL A 133 -3.81 1.13 -7.02
N GLY A 134 -3.73 1.15 -5.69
CA GLY A 134 -2.58 0.65 -4.97
C GLY A 134 -2.71 -0.78 -4.45
N PRO A 135 -1.66 -1.24 -3.76
CA PRO A 135 -1.63 -2.53 -3.07
C PRO A 135 -2.76 -2.80 -2.07
N ASP A 136 -3.40 -1.77 -1.49
CA ASP A 136 -4.58 -1.92 -0.64
C ASP A 136 -5.77 -2.54 -1.38
N VAL A 137 -6.06 -2.07 -2.59
CA VAL A 137 -7.12 -2.66 -3.44
C VAL A 137 -6.81 -4.12 -3.76
N VAL A 138 -5.55 -4.42 -4.06
CA VAL A 138 -5.09 -5.80 -4.30
C VAL A 138 -5.29 -6.67 -3.05
N ALA A 139 -4.92 -6.16 -1.87
CA ALA A 139 -5.14 -6.86 -0.60
C ALA A 139 -6.64 -7.12 -0.35
N GLY A 140 -7.51 -6.14 -0.61
CA GLY A 140 -8.95 -6.28 -0.48
C GLY A 140 -9.55 -7.33 -1.41
N LEU A 141 -9.12 -7.35 -2.68
CA LEU A 141 -9.53 -8.37 -3.65
C LEU A 141 -9.07 -9.78 -3.25
N LEU A 142 -7.82 -9.91 -2.77
CA LEU A 142 -7.30 -11.19 -2.27
C LEU A 142 -8.06 -11.68 -1.03
N ALA A 143 -8.37 -10.77 -0.10
CA ALA A 143 -9.07 -11.10 1.14
C ALA A 143 -10.53 -11.49 0.92
N THR A 144 -11.20 -10.86 -0.06
CA THR A 144 -12.61 -11.12 -0.37
C THR A 144 -12.80 -12.26 -1.36
N ALA A 145 -11.76 -12.56 -2.17
CA ALA A 145 -11.75 -13.61 -3.19
C ALA A 145 -13.10 -13.68 -3.97
N PRO A 146 -13.53 -12.58 -4.61
CA PRO A 146 -14.86 -12.49 -5.19
C PRO A 146 -15.07 -13.53 -6.28
N ASP A 147 -16.15 -14.32 -6.14
CA ASP A 147 -16.53 -15.32 -7.12
C ASP A 147 -17.36 -14.68 -8.24
N ALA A 148 -16.76 -14.56 -9.42
CA ALA A 148 -17.39 -13.98 -10.59
C ALA A 148 -18.15 -15.01 -11.47
N SER A 149 -18.21 -16.29 -11.08
CA SER A 149 -18.88 -17.35 -11.85
C SER A 149 -20.40 -17.20 -11.92
N ALA A 150 -21.00 -16.52 -10.94
CA ALA A 150 -22.43 -16.24 -10.90
C ALA A 150 -22.80 -14.87 -11.51
N GLY A 151 -21.81 -14.08 -11.92
CA GLY A 151 -21.99 -12.73 -12.46
C GLY A 151 -20.89 -11.76 -12.02
N PRO A 152 -20.85 -10.56 -12.61
CA PRO A 152 -19.85 -9.54 -12.25
C PRO A 152 -20.00 -9.08 -10.80
N VAL A 153 -18.88 -8.94 -10.10
CA VAL A 153 -18.81 -8.46 -8.71
C VAL A 153 -18.13 -7.09 -8.69
N LEU A 154 -18.74 -6.13 -8.00
CA LEU A 154 -18.14 -4.81 -7.78
C LEU A 154 -17.57 -4.74 -6.36
N PHE A 155 -16.25 -4.66 -6.27
CA PHE A 155 -15.53 -4.34 -5.05
C PHE A 155 -15.43 -2.82 -4.88
N LEU A 156 -15.67 -2.34 -3.67
CA LEU A 156 -15.64 -0.93 -3.29
C LEU A 156 -14.79 -0.77 -2.03
N ASP A 157 -13.68 -0.04 -2.14
CA ASP A 157 -12.95 0.48 -0.98
C ASP A 157 -13.32 1.96 -0.80
N LEU A 158 -14.05 2.23 0.28
CA LEU A 158 -14.52 3.56 0.63
C LEU A 158 -13.58 4.15 1.70
N GLY A 159 -12.35 4.45 1.28
CA GLY A 159 -11.33 5.11 2.10
C GLY A 159 -11.18 6.60 1.78
N THR A 160 -9.99 7.14 2.05
CA THR A 160 -9.61 8.51 1.66
C THR A 160 -9.70 8.75 0.15
N ASN A 161 -9.58 7.70 -0.67
CA ASN A 161 -10.03 7.70 -2.05
C ASN A 161 -11.17 6.68 -2.19
N GLY A 162 -12.04 6.89 -3.18
CA GLY A 162 -13.04 5.90 -3.55
C GLY A 162 -12.43 4.99 -4.60
N GLU A 163 -11.93 3.83 -4.21
CA GLU A 163 -11.35 2.86 -5.13
C GLU A 163 -12.40 1.79 -5.47
N LEU A 164 -12.47 1.45 -6.77
CA LEU A 164 -13.43 0.49 -7.29
C LEU A 164 -12.70 -0.56 -8.11
N ALA A 165 -13.13 -1.81 -7.99
CA ALA A 165 -12.70 -2.89 -8.86
C ALA A 165 -13.90 -3.71 -9.33
N LEU A 166 -14.10 -3.77 -10.64
CA LEU A 166 -15.06 -4.67 -11.27
C LEU A 166 -14.37 -5.99 -11.58
N VAL A 167 -14.82 -7.05 -10.92
CA VAL A 167 -14.36 -8.42 -11.13
C VAL A 167 -15.38 -9.15 -12.01
N THR A 168 -14.88 -9.76 -13.08
CA THR A 168 -15.66 -10.57 -14.02
C THR A 168 -14.93 -11.87 -14.28
N GLU A 169 -15.58 -12.85 -14.91
CA GLU A 169 -14.88 -14.07 -15.37
C GLU A 169 -13.71 -13.77 -16.32
N SER A 170 -13.73 -12.63 -17.02
CA SER A 170 -12.69 -12.22 -17.96
C SER A 170 -11.50 -11.52 -17.31
N GLY A 171 -11.61 -11.18 -16.02
CA GLY A 171 -10.57 -10.50 -15.24
C GLY A 171 -11.11 -9.33 -14.42
N VAL A 172 -10.17 -8.53 -13.91
CA VAL A 172 -10.41 -7.37 -13.03
C VAL A 172 -10.15 -6.08 -13.80
N THR A 173 -11.04 -5.10 -13.65
CA THR A 173 -10.82 -3.72 -14.08
C THR A 173 -10.96 -2.81 -12.88
N ALA A 174 -9.98 -1.96 -12.61
CA ALA A 174 -9.98 -1.09 -11.43
C ALA A 174 -9.83 0.38 -11.80
N THR A 175 -10.37 1.24 -10.95
CA THR A 175 -10.23 2.69 -11.04
C THR A 175 -10.25 3.31 -9.66
N SER A 176 -9.80 4.55 -9.55
CA SER A 176 -9.83 5.32 -8.32
C SER A 176 -10.45 6.67 -8.61
N ALA A 177 -11.32 7.11 -7.71
CA ALA A 177 -11.93 8.43 -7.72
C ALA A 177 -11.50 9.19 -6.47
N ALA A 178 -11.26 10.49 -6.62
CA ALA A 178 -11.11 11.38 -5.48
C ALA A 178 -12.45 11.47 -4.73
N ALA A 179 -12.66 10.58 -3.78
CA ALA A 179 -13.72 10.69 -2.79
C ALA A 179 -13.23 11.70 -1.74
N GLY A 180 -13.35 13.00 -2.04
CA GLY A 180 -13.06 14.02 -1.04
C GLY A 180 -13.80 13.68 0.24
N HIS A 181 -13.08 13.64 1.37
CA HIS A 181 -13.67 13.36 2.68
C HIS A 181 -14.63 14.48 3.07
N GLU A 182 -15.89 14.37 2.64
CA GLU A 182 -17.15 14.92 3.19
C GLU A 182 -18.33 14.32 2.41
N VAL A 183 -19.16 13.47 3.05
CA VAL A 183 -20.58 13.36 2.66
C VAL A 183 -21.46 13.71 3.86
N PRO A 184 -21.69 15.01 4.11
CA PRO A 184 -22.97 15.47 4.60
C PRO A 184 -23.59 16.39 3.53
N ASN A 185 -24.54 15.88 2.75
CA ASN A 185 -25.43 16.66 1.88
C ASN A 185 -24.76 17.69 0.96
N ALA A 186 -24.04 17.25 -0.06
CA ALA A 186 -23.94 17.98 -1.32
C ALA A 186 -23.54 16.99 -2.41
N ILE A 187 -24.25 17.00 -3.54
CA ILE A 187 -23.72 16.49 -4.81
C ILE A 187 -22.96 17.68 -5.42
N PRO A 188 -21.61 17.71 -5.44
CA PRO A 188 -20.89 18.66 -6.26
C PRO A 188 -20.78 18.10 -7.69
N PRO A 189 -20.63 18.95 -8.72
CA PRO A 189 -20.52 18.50 -10.10
C PRO A 189 -19.20 17.73 -10.27
N ALA A 190 -19.26 16.69 -11.10
CA ALA A 190 -18.16 15.80 -11.44
C ALA A 190 -16.83 16.53 -11.66
N SER A 191 -15.93 16.47 -10.68
CA SER A 191 -14.49 16.67 -10.90
C SER A 191 -13.84 15.30 -10.92
N THR A 192 -13.90 14.67 -12.09
CA THR A 192 -13.19 13.43 -12.38
C THR A 192 -11.70 13.75 -12.54
N PHE A 193 -10.93 13.59 -11.47
CA PHE A 193 -9.47 13.59 -11.56
C PHE A 193 -9.01 12.17 -11.90
N GLY A 194 -8.34 12.01 -13.04
CA GLY A 194 -7.64 10.80 -13.45
C GLY A 194 -8.55 9.59 -13.72
N GLN A 195 -9.31 9.59 -14.81
CA GLN A 195 -9.76 8.31 -15.38
C GLN A 195 -8.64 7.73 -16.21
N GLU A 196 -7.88 6.81 -15.63
CA GLU A 196 -7.18 5.82 -16.42
C GLU A 196 -7.98 4.53 -16.35
N MET A 197 -8.58 4.14 -17.46
CA MET A 197 -9.18 2.83 -17.63
C MET A 197 -8.02 1.87 -17.97
N LEU A 198 -7.29 1.43 -16.97
CA LEU A 198 -6.22 0.45 -17.15
C LEU A 198 -6.83 -0.95 -17.09
N SER A 199 -6.93 -1.60 -18.26
CA SER A 199 -7.17 -3.03 -18.36
C SER A 199 -5.85 -3.77 -18.12
N SER A 200 -5.40 -3.87 -16.88
CA SER A 200 -4.34 -4.81 -16.51
C SER A 200 -4.97 -6.13 -16.10
N ARG A 201 -4.65 -7.21 -16.83
CA ARG A 201 -5.06 -8.55 -16.42
C ARG A 201 -4.31 -8.92 -15.15
N ILE A 202 -5.00 -8.89 -14.02
CA ILE A 202 -4.54 -9.56 -12.81
C ILE A 202 -4.80 -11.05 -13.03
N SER A 203 -3.75 -11.80 -13.36
CA SER A 203 -3.79 -13.26 -13.32
C SER A 203 -3.66 -13.66 -11.84
N MET A 204 -4.76 -14.08 -11.22
CA MET A 204 -4.72 -14.76 -9.91
C MET A 204 -4.31 -16.22 -10.07
#